data_AF-A0A1Z7Z1J5-F1
#
_entry.id   AF-A0A1Z7Z1J5-F1
#
_cell.length_a   1.000
_cell.length_b   1.000
_cell.length_c   1.000
_cell.angle_alpha   90.00
_cell.angle_beta   90.00
_cell.angle_gamma   90.00
#
_symmetry.space_group_name_H-M   'P 1'
#
loop_
_entity.id
_entity.type
_entity.pdbx_description
1 polymer ?
#
loop_
_entity_poly.entity_id
_entity_poly.type
_entity_poly.pdbx_seq_one_letter_code
_entity_poly.pdbx_strand_id
1 'polypeptide(L)'
;MFSLINIFRITALLEGVSYILLLFIATPIKYFMEEPKYVKILGMPHGLLFIAYIILAIIIGTELKWSTKTLWIVLLASIIPFGTFYIDKKYLKFIND
;
A
#
# COMPACT_ATOMS: atom_id res chain seq x y z
N MET A 1 3.29 21.07 7.66
CA MET A 1 3.68 20.90 6.24
C MET A 1 3.59 19.41 5.94
N PHE A 2 2.81 19.00 4.94
CA PHE A 2 2.79 17.59 4.53
C PHE A 2 4.12 17.27 3.86
N SER A 3 4.97 16.48 4.54
CA SER A 3 6.17 15.91 3.94
C SER A 3 5.75 14.79 2.99
N LEU A 4 6.50 14.60 1.89
CA LEU A 4 6.29 13.51 0.91
C LEU A 4 6.20 12.13 1.60
N ILE A 5 6.97 12.00 2.69
CA ILE A 5 7.00 10.84 3.58
C ILE A 5 5.63 10.60 4.23
N ASN A 6 4.97 11.63 4.75
CA ASN A 6 3.64 11.49 5.36
C ASN A 6 2.58 11.08 4.32
N ILE A 7 2.69 11.59 3.09
CA ILE A 7 1.80 11.19 1.99
C ILE A 7 2.00 9.70 1.69
N PHE A 8 3.25 9.24 1.57
CA PHE A 8 3.55 7.84 1.36
C PHE A 8 3.04 6.93 2.49
N ARG A 9 3.17 7.36 3.75
CA ARG A 9 2.59 6.62 4.90
C ARG A 9 1.09 6.44 4.76
N ILE A 10 0.38 7.53 4.46
CA ILE A 10 -1.08 7.50 4.29
C ILE A 10 -1.45 6.63 3.10
N THR A 11 -0.77 6.77 1.96
CA THR A 11 -1.00 5.95 0.76
C THR A 11 -0.75 4.48 1.03
N ALA A 12 0.34 4.13 1.71
CA ALA A 12 0.68 2.74 2.09
C ALA A 12 -0.38 2.13 3.02
N LEU A 13 -0.88 2.92 3.98
CA LEU A 13 -1.93 2.49 4.89
C LEU A 13 -3.26 2.29 4.15
N LEU A 14 -3.66 3.25 3.32
CA LEU A 14 -4.88 3.15 2.51
C LEU A 14 -4.82 1.99 1.53
N GLU A 15 -3.67 1.77 0.89
CA GLU A 15 -3.41 0.65 -0.02
C GLU A 15 -3.59 -0.69 0.72
N GLY A 16 -2.92 -0.86 1.87
CA GLY A 16 -3.03 -2.07 2.68
C GLY A 16 -4.45 -2.31 3.20
N VAL A 17 -5.15 -1.28 3.66
CA VAL A 17 -6.55 -1.38 4.10
C VAL A 17 -7.46 -1.75 2.92
N SER A 18 -7.29 -1.11 1.76
CA SER A 18 -8.07 -1.42 0.56
C SER A 18 -7.85 -2.86 0.07
N TYR A 19 -6.63 -3.40 0.21
CA TYR A 19 -6.31 -4.78 -0.11
C TYR A 19 -6.98 -5.77 0.84
N ILE A 20 -6.96 -5.49 2.15
CA ILE A 20 -7.67 -6.30 3.16
C ILE A 20 -9.18 -6.28 2.91
N LEU A 21 -9.76 -5.12 2.62
CA LEU A 21 -11.18 -5.00 2.29
C LEU A 21 -11.53 -5.79 1.00
N LEU A 22 -10.66 -5.75 -0.01
CA LEU A 22 -10.83 -6.57 -1.22
C LEU A 22 -10.84 -8.06 -0.87
N LEU A 23 -9.84 -8.54 -0.12
CA LEU A 23 -9.70 -9.96 0.19
C LEU A 23 -10.79 -10.47 1.14
N PHE A 24 -11.14 -9.75 2.19
CA PHE A 24 -12.07 -10.23 3.23
C PHE A 24 -13.52 -9.82 3.01
N ILE A 25 -13.81 -8.81 2.20
CA ILE A 25 -15.19 -8.34 1.95
C ILE A 25 -15.55 -8.53 0.49
N ALA A 26 -14.76 -8.00 -0.44
CA ALA A 26 -15.13 -8.02 -1.84
C ALA A 26 -15.08 -9.43 -2.45
N THR A 27 -14.04 -10.22 -2.16
CA THR A 27 -13.95 -11.60 -2.68
C THR A 27 -15.02 -12.52 -2.08
N PRO A 28 -15.31 -12.53 -0.76
CA PRO A 28 -16.34 -13.40 -0.23
C PRO A 28 -17.72 -13.00 -0.75
N ILE A 29 -18.05 -11.70 -0.81
CA ILE A 29 -19.33 -11.25 -1.38
C ILE A 29 -19.45 -11.68 -2.85
N LYS A 30 -18.37 -11.57 -3.65
CA LYS A 30 -18.37 -12.03 -5.04
C LYS A 30 -18.69 -13.53 -5.14
N TYR A 31 -18.15 -14.37 -4.27
CA TYR A 31 -18.36 -15.82 -4.33
C TYR A 31 -19.67 -16.28 -3.67
N PHE A 32 -20.09 -15.64 -2.57
CA PHE A 32 -21.31 -16.01 -1.83
C PHE A 32 -22.58 -15.41 -2.40
N MET A 33 -22.52 -14.19 -2.96
CA MET A 33 -23.67 -13.47 -3.50
C MET A 33 -23.64 -13.34 -5.02
N GLU A 34 -22.63 -13.91 -5.70
CA GLU A 34 -22.41 -13.81 -7.15
C GLU A 34 -22.40 -12.36 -7.68
N GLU A 35 -22.13 -11.39 -6.79
CA GLU A 35 -22.20 -9.96 -7.05
C GLU A 35 -20.80 -9.35 -7.20
N PRO A 36 -20.26 -9.21 -8.43
CA PRO A 36 -18.90 -8.71 -8.66
C PRO A 36 -18.77 -7.19 -8.47
N LYS A 37 -19.87 -6.49 -8.18
CA LYS A 37 -19.93 -5.03 -8.07
C LYS A 37 -18.95 -4.49 -7.02
N TYR A 38 -18.86 -5.13 -5.86
CA TYR A 38 -17.97 -4.70 -4.78
C TYR A 38 -16.49 -4.85 -5.12
N VAL A 39 -16.13 -5.90 -5.88
CA VAL A 39 -14.76 -6.08 -6.39
C VAL A 39 -14.41 -5.00 -7.40
N LYS A 40 -15.34 -4.57 -8.25
CA LYS A 40 -15.11 -3.44 -9.17
C LYS A 40 -14.95 -2.11 -8.44
N ILE A 41 -15.84 -1.84 -7.46
CA ILE A 41 -15.84 -0.60 -6.69
C ILE A 41 -14.59 -0.47 -5.82
N LEU A 42 -14.13 -1.56 -5.19
CA LEU A 42 -12.93 -1.54 -4.34
C LEU A 42 -11.64 -1.80 -5.13
N GLY A 43 -11.73 -2.55 -6.23
CA GLY A 43 -10.59 -2.90 -7.10
C GLY A 43 -9.97 -1.71 -7.80
N MET A 44 -10.79 -0.82 -8.38
CA MET A 44 -10.29 0.37 -9.08
C MET A 44 -9.53 1.34 -8.16
N PRO A 45 -10.05 1.77 -6.99
CA PRO A 45 -9.30 2.63 -6.07
C PRO A 45 -8.09 1.92 -5.47
N HIS A 46 -8.17 0.61 -5.20
CA HIS A 46 -7.01 -0.15 -4.73
C HIS A 46 -5.88 -0.16 -5.78
N GLY A 47 -6.19 -0.42 -7.06
CA GLY A 47 -5.20 -0.36 -8.13
C GLY A 47 -4.55 1.03 -8.29
N LEU A 48 -5.34 2.10 -8.12
CA LEU A 48 -4.83 3.46 -8.13
C LEU A 48 -3.88 3.73 -6.94
N LEU A 49 -4.25 3.27 -5.74
CA LEU A 49 -3.43 3.37 -4.54
C LEU A 49 -2.14 2.56 -4.67
N PHE A 50 -2.19 1.38 -5.30
CA PHE A 50 -1.03 0.54 -5.57
C PHE A 50 -0.02 1.24 -6.51
N ILE A 51 -0.49 1.84 -7.61
CA ILE A 51 0.39 2.61 -8.49
C ILE A 51 0.97 3.84 -7.78
N ALA A 52 0.14 4.56 -7.03
CA ALA A 52 0.60 5.71 -6.24
C ALA A 52 1.68 5.29 -5.22
N TYR A 53 1.49 4.15 -4.55
CA TYR A 53 2.47 3.58 -3.63
C TYR A 53 3.80 3.28 -4.32
N ILE A 54 3.78 2.63 -5.50
CA ILE A 54 5.01 2.33 -6.26
C ILE A 54 5.78 3.61 -6.61
N ILE A 55 5.08 4.61 -7.14
CA ILE A 55 5.70 5.88 -7.53
C ILE A 55 6.34 6.56 -6.31
N LEU A 56 5.59 6.66 -5.21
CA LEU A 56 6.09 7.26 -3.98
C LEU A 56 7.24 6.47 -3.35
N ALA A 57 7.20 5.14 -3.40
CA ALA A 57 8.28 4.27 -2.92
C ALA A 57 9.57 4.51 -3.70
N ILE A 58 9.50 4.71 -5.01
CA ILE A 58 10.66 5.04 -5.85
C ILE A 58 11.21 6.42 -5.48
N ILE A 59 10.36 7.44 -5.39
CA ILE A 59 10.79 8.81 -5.07
C ILE A 59 11.46 8.86 -3.69
N ILE A 60 10.80 8.34 -2.66
CA ILE A 60 11.34 8.31 -1.30
C ILE A 60 12.56 7.41 -1.22
N GLY A 61 12.56 6.28 -1.93
CA GLY A 61 13.72 5.40 -2.02
C GLY A 61 14.94 6.12 -2.59
N THR A 62 14.76 7.00 -3.57
CA THR A 62 15.85 7.83 -4.10
C THR A 62 16.27 8.94 -3.15
N GLU A 63 15.34 9.63 -2.48
CA GLU A 63 15.65 10.68 -1.51
C GLU A 63 16.38 10.13 -0.27
N LEU A 64 15.93 8.99 0.26
CA LEU A 64 16.52 8.32 1.42
C LEU A 64 17.71 7.42 1.06
N LYS A 65 18.17 7.43 -0.20
CA LYS A 65 19.27 6.59 -0.71
C LYS A 65 19.13 5.10 -0.35
N TRP A 66 17.90 4.58 -0.44
CA TRP A 66 17.65 3.17 -0.19
C TRP A 66 18.41 2.29 -1.17
N SER A 67 18.99 1.21 -0.65
CA SER A 67 19.58 0.19 -1.52
C SER A 67 18.51 -0.46 -2.39
N THR A 68 18.88 -0.93 -3.58
CA THR A 68 17.95 -1.61 -4.51
C THR A 68 17.23 -2.78 -3.84
N LYS A 69 17.89 -3.49 -2.91
CA LYS A 69 17.28 -4.52 -2.07
C LYS A 69 16.14 -3.99 -1.20
N THR A 70 16.33 -2.83 -0.57
CA THR A 70 15.32 -2.20 0.29
C THR A 70 14.11 -1.77 -0.54
N LEU A 71 14.34 -1.19 -1.72
CA LEU A 71 13.28 -0.84 -2.66
C LEU A 71 12.46 -2.08 -3.07
N TRP A 72 13.12 -3.18 -3.42
CA TRP A 72 12.44 -4.45 -3.74
C TRP A 72 11.64 -5.00 -2.56
N ILE A 73 12.18 -4.93 -1.34
CA ILE A 73 11.46 -5.37 -0.13
C ILE A 73 10.20 -4.51 0.07
N VAL A 74 10.29 -3.19 -0.13
CA VAL A 74 9.15 -2.25 0.02
C VAL A 74 8.08 -2.50 -1.03
N LEU A 75 8.47 -2.79 -2.28
CA LEU A 75 7.53 -3.14 -3.36
C LEU A 75 6.88 -4.51 -3.15
N LEU A 76 7.65 -5.51 -2.69
CA LEU A 76 7.08 -6.81 -2.34
C LEU A 76 6.16 -6.72 -1.13
N ALA A 77 6.43 -5.79 -0.21
CA ALA A 77 5.63 -5.55 0.97
C ALA A 77 4.24 -4.95 0.66
N SER A 78 4.01 -4.31 -0.50
CA SER A 78 2.65 -3.93 -0.91
C SER A 78 1.82 -5.09 -1.45
N ILE A 79 2.47 -6.14 -1.94
CA ILE A 79 1.78 -7.33 -2.45
C ILE A 79 1.37 -8.26 -1.30
N ILE A 80 2.14 -8.26 -0.22
CA ILE A 80 1.84 -9.05 0.97
C ILE A 80 0.81 -8.29 1.82
N PRO A 81 -0.38 -8.86 2.09
CA PRO A 81 -1.29 -8.26 3.04
C PRO A 81 -0.53 -8.11 4.37
N PHE A 82 -0.51 -6.91 4.94
CA PHE A 82 0.28 -6.50 6.12
C PHE A 82 1.76 -6.10 5.90
N GLY A 83 2.33 -6.25 4.70
CA GLY A 83 3.71 -5.82 4.45
C GLY A 83 3.89 -4.30 4.52
N THR A 84 2.91 -3.53 4.03
CA THR A 84 2.90 -2.06 4.13
C THR A 84 2.94 -1.56 5.58
N PHE A 85 2.27 -2.27 6.51
CA PHE A 85 2.32 -1.97 7.95
C PHE A 85 3.72 -2.23 8.55
N TYR A 86 4.44 -3.23 8.06
CA TYR A 86 5.83 -3.50 8.49
C TYR A 86 6.79 -2.40 7.99
N ILE A 87 6.60 -1.92 6.76
CA ILE A 87 7.38 -0.80 6.21
C ILE A 87 7.12 0.49 7.01
N ASP A 88 5.86 0.79 7.34
CA ASP A 88 5.52 1.95 8.17
C ASP A 88 6.23 1.90 9.54
N LYS A 89 6.18 0.74 10.21
CA LYS A 89 6.77 0.57 11.53
C LYS A 89 8.30 0.58 11.54
N LYS A 90 8.94 0.02 10.50
CA LYS A 90 10.40 -0.19 10.48
C LYS A 90 11.18 0.96 9.83
N TYR A 91 10.65 1.56 8.76
CA TYR A 91 11.39 2.55 7.96
C TYR A 91 10.87 3.97 8.14
N LEU A 92 9.59 4.15 8.46
CA LEU A 92 8.96 5.46 8.53
C LEU A 92 8.85 6.01 9.96
N LYS A 93 8.94 5.13 10.98
CA LYS A 93 8.89 5.54 12.39
C LYS A 93 10.13 6.34 12.83
N PHE A 94 11.28 6.12 12.20
CA PHE A 94 12.56 6.77 12.56
C PHE A 94 12.76 8.18 11.99
N ILE A 95 11.80 8.70 11.21
CA ILE A 95 11.93 10.02 10.56
C ILE A 95 11.24 11.13 11.37
N ASN A 96 10.61 10.79 12.50
CA ASN A 96 9.87 11.71 13.36
C ASN A 96 10.53 11.98 14.73
N ASP A 97 11.73 11.47 15.00
CA ASP A 97 12.53 11.77 16.20
C ASP A 97 13.78 12.60 15.84
#